data_AF-A0A953R3H4-F1
#
_entry.id   AF-A0A953R3H4-F1
#
_cell.length_a   1.000
_cell.length_b   1.000
_cell.length_c   1.000
_cell.angle_alpha   90.00
_cell.angle_beta   90.00
_cell.angle_gamma   90.00
#
_symmetry.space_group_name_H-M   'P 1'
#
loop_
_entity.id
_entity.type
_entity.pdbx_description
1 polymer ?
#
loop_
_entity_poly.entity_id
_entity_poly.type
_entity_poly.pdbx_seq_one_letter_code
_entity_poly.pdbx_strand_id
1 'polypeptide(L)'
;MLFLFILAPLFAQTGFPFHDESLRYSINWPSGLSLGDASFSAHHTDAGWSFDSTLTAGIPGFPISDKYQSSATADLCSLNLDRNINHGGKKTHEKTTLDQQKGTAHRVTVFPQDGGQSDFDIPTCARDALSFIYFARREMGQGRVAPAQKVFFGSAYSVRMEYTGAMTVPVADKPTVTDHVLVYLKGPKADFNIEIFFARDAARTPLLIRVPLSMGTFSMELVR
;
A
#
# COMPACT_ATOMS: atom_id res chain seq x y z
N MET A 1 -31.98 -40.26 -7.97
CA MET A 1 -31.83 -38.79 -7.91
C MET A 1 -30.33 -38.51 -7.79
N LEU A 2 -29.66 -38.30 -8.93
CA LEU A 2 -28.20 -38.16 -9.03
C LEU A 2 -27.88 -36.67 -8.95
N PHE A 3 -27.29 -36.21 -7.84
CA PHE A 3 -26.81 -34.84 -7.71
C PHE A 3 -25.52 -34.69 -8.52
N LEU A 4 -25.62 -34.04 -9.68
CA LEU A 4 -24.49 -33.63 -10.49
C LEU A 4 -23.87 -32.39 -9.82
N PHE A 5 -22.77 -32.55 -9.09
CA PHE A 5 -21.96 -31.41 -8.64
C PHE A 5 -21.27 -30.80 -9.86
N ILE A 6 -21.74 -29.63 -10.29
CA ILE A 6 -21.05 -28.80 -11.27
C ILE A 6 -19.80 -28.25 -10.54
N LEU A 7 -18.62 -28.82 -10.83
CA LEU A 7 -17.36 -28.18 -10.49
C LEU A 7 -17.25 -26.90 -11.34
N ALA A 8 -17.51 -25.76 -10.72
CA ALA A 8 -17.14 -24.47 -11.30
C ALA A 8 -15.61 -24.44 -11.50
N PRO A 9 -15.10 -23.90 -12.61
CA PRO A 9 -13.67 -23.78 -12.81
C PRO A 9 -13.09 -22.88 -11.71
N LEU A 10 -12.18 -23.44 -10.92
CA LEU A 10 -11.27 -22.67 -10.08
C LEU A 10 -10.43 -21.82 -11.03
N PHE A 11 -10.82 -20.56 -11.25
CA PHE A 11 -9.92 -19.57 -11.84
C PHE A 11 -8.63 -19.60 -11.02
N ALA A 12 -7.50 -19.90 -11.67
CA ALA A 12 -6.20 -19.88 -11.02
C ALA A 12 -6.05 -18.52 -10.33
N GLN A 13 -5.91 -18.54 -9.00
CA GLN A 13 -5.82 -17.32 -8.22
C GLN A 13 -4.46 -16.70 -8.50
N THR A 14 -4.42 -15.55 -9.18
CA THR A 14 -3.17 -14.88 -9.56
C THR A 14 -2.84 -13.72 -8.63
N GLY A 15 -1.55 -13.46 -8.43
CA GLY A 15 -1.07 -12.36 -7.59
C GLY A 15 -1.22 -12.62 -6.10
N PHE A 16 -0.89 -11.61 -5.29
CA PHE A 16 -0.96 -11.70 -3.84
C PHE A 16 -2.42 -11.95 -3.38
N PRO A 17 -2.68 -12.78 -2.35
CA PRO A 17 -1.70 -13.51 -1.52
C PRO A 17 -1.31 -14.91 -2.04
N PHE A 18 -1.65 -15.26 -3.28
CA PHE A 18 -1.54 -16.63 -3.80
C PHE A 18 -0.21 -16.89 -4.51
N HIS A 19 0.31 -15.87 -5.20
CA HIS A 19 1.57 -15.88 -5.91
C HIS A 19 2.30 -14.55 -5.73
N ASP A 20 3.56 -14.51 -6.16
CA ASP A 20 4.29 -13.27 -6.36
C ASP A 20 3.51 -12.33 -7.28
N GLU A 21 3.65 -11.03 -7.03
CA GLU A 21 2.91 -10.00 -7.74
C GLU A 21 3.81 -8.82 -8.09
N SER A 22 3.58 -8.23 -9.26
CA SER A 22 4.12 -6.94 -9.63
C SER A 22 3.02 -6.13 -10.32
N LEU A 23 2.70 -4.97 -9.75
CA LEU A 23 1.69 -4.04 -10.21
C LEU A 23 2.38 -2.74 -10.61
N ARG A 24 2.06 -2.22 -11.79
CA ARG A 24 2.55 -0.92 -12.29
C ARG A 24 1.38 0.04 -12.43
N TYR A 25 1.60 1.29 -12.11
CA TYR A 25 0.58 2.32 -12.12
C TYR A 25 1.07 3.55 -12.88
N SER A 26 0.17 4.20 -13.62
CA SER A 26 0.38 5.56 -14.11
C SER A 26 -0.12 6.53 -13.05
N ILE A 27 0.66 7.57 -12.77
CA ILE A 27 0.28 8.66 -11.88
C ILE A 27 -0.25 9.79 -12.76
N ASN A 28 -1.49 10.21 -12.53
CA ASN A 28 -2.16 11.19 -13.39
C ASN A 28 -2.65 12.41 -12.59
N TRP A 29 -2.46 13.60 -13.16
CA TRP A 29 -3.07 14.85 -12.71
C TRP A 29 -4.58 14.84 -13.02
N PRO A 30 -5.42 15.64 -12.33
CA PRO A 30 -6.85 15.80 -12.67
C PRO A 30 -7.16 16.08 -14.15
N SER A 31 -6.24 16.68 -14.90
CA SER A 31 -6.41 16.96 -16.33
C SER A 31 -6.20 15.73 -17.23
N GLY A 32 -5.82 14.59 -16.67
CA GLY A 32 -5.40 13.39 -17.40
C GLY A 32 -3.92 13.40 -17.82
N LEU A 33 -3.17 14.46 -17.53
CA LEU A 33 -1.74 14.51 -17.79
C LEU A 33 -1.01 13.49 -16.89
N SER A 34 -0.27 12.57 -17.49
CA SER A 34 0.61 11.67 -16.74
C SER A 34 1.76 12.47 -16.13
N LEU A 35 2.00 12.23 -14.85
CA LEU A 35 3.07 12.82 -14.06
C LEU A 35 4.22 11.85 -13.87
N GLY A 36 4.01 10.56 -14.14
CA GLY A 36 5.00 9.51 -13.94
C GLY A 36 4.35 8.18 -13.60
N ASP A 37 5.08 7.34 -12.85
CA ASP A 37 4.73 5.96 -12.61
C ASP A 37 5.00 5.52 -11.15
N ALA A 38 4.25 4.51 -10.74
CA ALA A 38 4.49 3.82 -9.48
C ALA A 38 4.54 2.30 -9.71
N SER A 39 5.24 1.59 -8.85
CA SER A 39 5.16 0.14 -8.80
C SER A 39 4.99 -0.37 -7.38
N PHE A 40 4.34 -1.53 -7.27
CA PHE A 40 4.23 -2.32 -6.05
C PHE A 40 4.52 -3.77 -6.40
N SER A 41 5.36 -4.43 -5.62
CA SER A 41 5.55 -5.87 -5.74
C SER A 41 5.47 -6.58 -4.40
N ALA A 42 5.12 -7.85 -4.47
CA ALA A 42 5.08 -8.78 -3.35
C ALA A 42 5.77 -10.07 -3.78
N HIS A 43 6.74 -10.50 -2.98
CA HIS A 43 7.53 -11.69 -3.24
C HIS A 43 7.51 -12.60 -2.01
N HIS A 44 7.28 -13.88 -2.22
CA HIS A 44 7.44 -14.86 -1.16
C HIS A 44 8.92 -14.96 -0.76
N THR A 45 9.13 -15.19 0.53
CA THR A 45 10.45 -15.47 1.11
C THR A 45 10.29 -16.61 2.11
N ASP A 46 11.40 -17.21 2.54
CA ASP A 46 11.36 -18.28 3.56
C ASP A 46 10.75 -17.80 4.89
N ALA A 47 10.86 -16.50 5.19
CA ALA A 47 10.36 -15.90 6.43
C ALA A 47 8.93 -15.32 6.32
N GLY A 48 8.35 -15.28 5.12
CA GLY A 48 7.07 -14.62 4.84
C GLY A 48 7.10 -13.86 3.52
N TRP A 49 7.07 -12.54 3.58
CA TRP A 49 6.95 -11.68 2.40
C TRP A 49 7.99 -10.58 2.34
N SER A 50 8.43 -10.26 1.13
CA SER A 50 9.15 -9.02 0.78
C SER A 50 8.25 -8.17 -0.09
N PHE A 51 8.23 -6.86 0.19
CA PHE A 51 7.47 -5.88 -0.56
C PHE A 51 8.37 -4.77 -1.04
N ASP A 52 8.24 -4.40 -2.31
CA ASP A 52 8.90 -3.24 -2.88
C ASP A 52 7.86 -2.26 -3.41
N SER A 53 8.16 -0.97 -3.29
CA SER A 53 7.39 0.09 -3.93
C SER A 53 8.30 1.17 -4.48
N THR A 54 8.01 1.63 -5.69
CA THR A 54 8.66 2.79 -6.29
C THR A 54 7.61 3.81 -6.69
N LEU A 55 7.97 5.09 -6.62
CA LEU A 55 7.12 6.20 -7.05
C LEU A 55 8.01 7.25 -7.71
N THR A 56 7.85 7.46 -9.01
CA THR A 56 8.53 8.52 -9.75
C THR A 56 7.49 9.45 -10.33
N ALA A 57 7.50 10.73 -9.95
CA ALA A 57 6.55 11.71 -10.48
C ALA A 57 7.19 13.09 -10.65
N GLY A 58 6.86 13.78 -11.74
CA GLY A 58 7.17 15.18 -11.97
C GLY A 58 5.95 16.04 -11.68
N ILE A 59 5.84 16.57 -10.46
CA ILE A 59 4.91 17.66 -10.18
C ILE A 59 5.57 18.97 -10.67
N PRO A 60 4.86 19.91 -11.30
CA PRO A 60 5.46 21.17 -11.75
C PRO A 60 6.31 21.83 -10.65
N GLY A 61 7.63 21.92 -10.88
CA GLY A 61 8.62 22.48 -9.94
C GLY A 61 9.19 21.51 -8.89
N PHE A 62 8.68 20.29 -8.76
CA PHE A 62 9.07 19.35 -7.69
C PHE A 62 9.12 17.89 -8.21
N PRO A 63 10.31 17.36 -8.55
CA PRO A 63 10.45 15.94 -8.84
C PRO A 63 10.32 15.12 -7.56
N ILE A 64 9.62 14.00 -7.65
CA ILE A 64 9.45 13.00 -6.61
C ILE A 64 10.03 11.69 -7.11
N SER A 65 10.85 11.05 -6.28
CA SER A 65 11.44 9.74 -6.54
C SER A 65 11.58 9.01 -5.20
N ASP A 66 10.61 8.17 -4.88
CA ASP A 66 10.63 7.38 -3.67
C ASP A 66 10.84 5.90 -3.98
N LYS A 67 11.54 5.23 -3.06
CA LYS A 67 11.70 3.79 -3.03
C LYS A 67 11.51 3.29 -1.60
N TYR A 68 10.63 2.31 -1.45
CA TYR A 68 10.33 1.66 -0.19
C TYR A 68 10.56 0.16 -0.31
N GLN A 69 11.14 -0.44 0.72
CA GLN A 69 11.30 -1.89 0.82
C GLN A 69 10.84 -2.32 2.20
N SER A 70 10.01 -3.35 2.28
CA SER A 70 9.49 -3.90 3.52
C SER A 70 9.65 -5.42 3.52
N SER A 71 9.87 -5.98 4.70
CA SER A 71 9.79 -7.43 4.93
C SER A 71 8.82 -7.71 6.06
N ALA A 72 8.09 -8.82 5.96
CA ALA A 72 7.10 -9.21 6.94
C ALA A 72 7.01 -10.73 7.09
N THR A 73 6.44 -11.18 8.20
CA THR A 73 6.08 -12.59 8.41
C THR A 73 4.94 -13.02 7.46
N ALA A 74 4.62 -14.31 7.42
CA ALA A 74 3.45 -14.83 6.69
C ALA A 74 2.12 -14.16 7.15
N ASP A 75 2.02 -13.77 8.42
CA ASP A 75 0.88 -13.05 8.99
C ASP A 75 0.89 -11.54 8.67
N LEU A 76 1.87 -11.10 7.89
CA LEU A 76 2.10 -9.72 7.48
C LEU A 76 2.43 -8.81 8.67
N CYS A 77 3.12 -9.34 9.68
CA CYS A 77 3.73 -8.55 10.75
C CYS A 77 5.09 -8.07 10.25
N SER A 78 5.30 -6.75 10.20
CA SER A 78 6.52 -6.18 9.62
C SER A 78 7.76 -6.52 10.44
N LEU A 79 8.88 -6.71 9.77
CA LEU A 79 10.19 -6.98 10.36
C LEU A 79 11.14 -5.81 10.09
N ASN A 80 11.18 -5.34 8.83
CA ASN A 80 12.01 -4.21 8.44
C ASN A 80 11.26 -3.33 7.44
N LEU A 81 11.57 -2.04 7.47
CA LEU A 81 11.18 -1.04 6.49
C LEU A 81 12.37 -0.15 6.16
N ASP A 82 12.75 -0.08 4.88
CA ASP A 82 13.70 0.86 4.32
C ASP A 82 12.95 1.90 3.47
N ARG A 83 13.22 3.18 3.72
CA ARG A 83 12.57 4.31 3.05
C ARG A 83 13.63 5.22 2.45
N ASN A 84 13.68 5.29 1.13
CA ASN A 84 14.47 6.26 0.38
C ASN A 84 13.52 7.26 -0.26
N ILE A 85 13.56 8.50 0.20
CA ILE A 85 12.66 9.57 -0.22
C ILE A 85 13.47 10.66 -0.87
N ASN A 86 13.06 11.09 -2.06
CA ASN A 86 13.66 12.22 -2.77
C ASN A 86 12.57 13.13 -3.32
N HIS A 87 12.28 14.21 -2.61
CA HIS A 87 11.27 15.20 -2.98
C HIS A 87 11.96 16.54 -3.25
N GLY A 88 12.22 16.83 -4.52
CA GLY A 88 12.94 18.02 -4.96
C GLY A 88 14.35 18.08 -4.35
N GLY A 89 14.61 19.11 -3.54
CA GLY A 89 15.88 19.27 -2.82
C GLY A 89 16.00 18.43 -1.54
N LYS A 90 14.91 17.82 -1.07
CA LYS A 90 14.88 17.09 0.20
C LYS A 90 15.08 15.60 -0.05
N LYS A 91 16.17 15.06 0.47
CA LYS A 91 16.50 13.64 0.45
C LYS A 91 16.52 13.09 1.87
N THR A 92 15.94 11.92 2.07
CA THR A 92 15.96 11.24 3.37
C THR A 92 16.04 9.74 3.15
N HIS A 93 16.94 9.07 3.88
CA HIS A 93 17.00 7.61 3.95
C HIS A 93 16.76 7.20 5.40
N GLU A 94 15.75 6.37 5.65
CA GLU A 94 15.44 5.84 6.97
C GLU A 94 15.32 4.32 6.94
N LYS A 95 15.75 3.68 8.02
CA LYS A 95 15.52 2.27 8.29
C LYS A 95 14.74 2.12 9.58
N THR A 96 13.74 1.26 9.58
CA THR A 96 12.97 0.87 10.78
C THR A 96 13.03 -0.64 10.93
N THR A 97 13.47 -1.12 12.08
CA THR A 97 13.40 -2.54 12.48
C THR A 97 12.28 -2.70 13.49
N LEU A 98 11.43 -3.71 13.33
CA LEU A 98 10.30 -3.99 14.22
C LEU A 98 10.53 -5.33 14.92
N ASP A 99 10.79 -5.29 16.23
CA ASP A 99 10.89 -6.47 17.08
C ASP A 99 9.49 -6.80 17.63
N GLN A 100 8.79 -7.67 16.91
CA GLN A 100 7.42 -8.09 17.22
C GLN A 100 7.32 -8.82 18.58
N GLN A 101 8.41 -9.44 19.04
CA GLN A 101 8.43 -10.16 20.33
C GLN A 101 8.65 -9.20 21.49
N LYS A 102 9.55 -8.22 21.34
CA LYS A 102 9.80 -7.20 22.36
C LYS A 102 8.75 -6.08 22.35
N GLY A 103 7.93 -5.99 21.30
CA GLY A 103 6.94 -4.93 21.17
C GLY A 103 7.57 -3.57 20.94
N THR A 104 8.74 -3.52 20.28
CA THR A 104 9.45 -2.27 19.99
C THR A 104 9.81 -2.13 18.52
N ALA A 105 9.85 -0.89 18.02
CA ALA A 105 10.39 -0.56 16.72
C ALA A 105 11.50 0.48 16.86
N HIS A 106 12.64 0.22 16.21
CA HIS A 106 13.81 1.10 16.21
C HIS A 106 13.98 1.73 14.83
N ARG A 107 13.91 3.06 14.74
CA ARG A 107 14.14 3.83 13.52
C ARG A 107 15.46 4.56 13.58
N VAL A 108 16.22 4.50 12.49
CA VAL A 108 17.45 5.27 12.28
C VAL A 108 17.34 6.05 10.97
N THR A 109 17.62 7.34 11.01
CA THR A 109 17.85 8.14 9.79
C THR A 109 19.30 7.93 9.33
N VAL A 110 19.47 7.29 8.18
CA VAL A 110 20.76 6.96 7.57
C VAL A 110 21.30 8.11 6.73
N PHE A 111 20.41 8.86 6.08
CA PHE A 111 20.75 10.10 5.36
C PHE A 111 19.74 11.20 5.69
N PRO A 112 20.20 12.42 6.05
CA PRO A 112 21.60 12.84 6.18
C PRO A 112 22.34 12.12 7.32
N GLN A 113 23.69 12.12 7.30
CA GLN A 113 24.54 11.31 8.20
C GLN A 113 24.41 11.69 9.69
N ASP A 114 23.98 12.91 9.98
CA ASP A 114 23.67 13.45 11.30
C ASP A 114 22.18 13.31 11.67
N GLY A 115 21.48 12.40 10.98
CA GLY A 115 20.10 12.06 11.25
C GLY A 115 19.87 11.50 12.66
N GLY A 116 18.62 11.57 13.12
CA GLY A 116 18.23 11.07 14.45
C GLY A 116 17.85 9.60 14.46
N GLN A 117 17.69 9.06 15.66
CA GLN A 117 17.09 7.76 15.93
C GLN A 117 15.85 7.90 16.83
N SER A 118 14.95 6.93 16.79
CA SER A 118 13.78 6.90 17.67
C SER A 118 13.32 5.47 17.90
N ASP A 119 12.90 5.19 19.13
CA ASP A 119 12.24 3.96 19.50
C ASP A 119 10.74 4.21 19.69
N PHE A 120 9.93 3.23 19.33
CA PHE A 120 8.48 3.26 19.50
C PHE A 120 8.01 1.96 20.13
N ASP A 121 7.04 2.05 21.02
CA ASP A 121 6.25 0.89 21.41
C ASP A 121 5.32 0.52 20.24
N ILE A 122 5.25 -0.77 19.93
CA ILE A 122 4.43 -1.31 18.85
C ILE A 122 3.46 -2.36 19.38
N PRO A 123 2.24 -2.45 18.82
CA PRO A 123 1.29 -3.50 19.19
C PRO A 123 1.76 -4.87 18.68
N THR A 124 1.12 -5.94 19.14
CA THR A 124 1.30 -7.27 18.57
C THR A 124 0.99 -7.24 17.07
N CYS A 125 1.89 -7.79 16.26
CA CYS A 125 1.80 -7.80 14.80
C CYS A 125 1.66 -6.39 14.19
N ALA A 126 2.59 -5.51 14.55
CA ALA A 126 2.68 -4.18 13.96
C ALA A 126 3.02 -4.26 12.47
N ARG A 127 2.43 -3.36 11.68
CA ARG A 127 2.62 -3.29 10.23
C ARG A 127 3.17 -1.93 9.82
N ASP A 128 4.07 -1.93 8.86
CA ASP A 128 4.40 -0.75 8.08
C ASP A 128 3.37 -0.53 6.95
N ALA A 129 3.51 0.59 6.23
CA ALA A 129 2.56 0.98 5.20
C ALA A 129 2.45 -0.03 4.04
N LEU A 130 3.56 -0.64 3.62
CA LEU A 130 3.55 -1.61 2.52
C LEU A 130 2.86 -2.89 2.98
N SER A 131 3.31 -3.44 4.11
CA SER A 131 2.71 -4.65 4.71
C SER A 131 1.22 -4.45 5.02
N PHE A 132 0.82 -3.25 5.46
CA PHE A 132 -0.57 -2.93 5.74
C PHE A 132 -1.46 -2.94 4.48
N ILE A 133 -0.99 -2.42 3.33
CA ILE A 133 -1.79 -2.44 2.09
C ILE A 133 -2.09 -3.88 1.67
N TYR A 134 -1.09 -4.77 1.74
CA TYR A 134 -1.29 -6.19 1.44
C TYR A 134 -2.17 -6.89 2.49
N PHE A 135 -2.02 -6.55 3.77
CA PHE A 135 -2.91 -7.04 4.81
C PHE A 135 -4.37 -6.62 4.55
N ALA A 136 -4.60 -5.36 4.18
CA ALA A 136 -5.92 -4.86 3.87
C ALA A 136 -6.56 -5.59 2.69
N ARG A 137 -5.78 -5.91 1.65
CA ARG A 137 -6.24 -6.73 0.52
C ARG A 137 -6.64 -8.14 0.96
N ARG A 138 -5.83 -8.78 1.82
CA ARG A 138 -6.14 -10.11 2.39
C ARG A 138 -7.45 -10.09 3.17
N GLU A 139 -7.66 -9.09 4.01
CA GLU A 139 -8.91 -8.92 4.77
C GLU A 139 -10.12 -8.70 3.85
N MET A 140 -9.97 -7.83 2.83
CA MET A 140 -11.03 -7.56 1.85
C MET A 140 -11.38 -8.79 1.01
N GLY A 141 -10.39 -9.65 0.71
CA GLY A 141 -10.60 -10.93 0.03
C GLY A 141 -11.42 -11.91 0.89
N GLN A 142 -11.37 -11.76 2.22
CA GLN A 142 -12.18 -12.49 3.19
C GLN A 142 -13.55 -11.82 3.47
N GLY A 143 -13.86 -10.73 2.78
CA GLY A 143 -15.16 -10.04 2.90
C GLY A 143 -15.26 -9.05 4.06
N ARG A 144 -14.14 -8.57 4.61
CA ARG A 144 -14.11 -7.55 5.67
C ARG A 144 -13.07 -6.47 5.40
N VAL A 145 -13.27 -5.27 5.92
CA VAL A 145 -12.22 -4.23 5.91
C VAL A 145 -11.19 -4.51 7.01
N ALA A 146 -9.94 -4.09 6.78
CA ALA A 146 -8.93 -4.16 7.83
C ALA A 146 -9.36 -3.33 9.05
N PRO A 147 -9.20 -3.86 10.28
CA PRO A 147 -9.52 -3.12 11.50
C PRO A 147 -8.62 -1.89 11.63
N ALA A 148 -9.17 -0.85 12.25
CA ALA A 148 -8.43 0.36 12.56
C ALA A 148 -7.22 0.04 13.45
N GLN A 149 -6.03 0.50 13.05
CA GLN A 149 -4.79 0.17 13.74
C GLN A 149 -3.73 1.25 13.54
N LYS A 150 -2.62 1.12 14.28
CA LYS A 150 -1.41 1.89 14.04
C LYS A 150 -0.58 1.23 12.94
N VAL A 151 -0.13 2.03 11.99
CA VAL A 151 0.80 1.65 10.93
C VAL A 151 2.07 2.49 11.05
N PHE A 152 3.23 1.89 10.84
CA PHE A 152 4.53 2.52 11.09
C PHE A 152 5.23 2.88 9.78
N PHE A 153 5.43 4.18 9.54
CA PHE A 153 6.07 4.66 8.31
C PHE A 153 6.94 5.89 8.61
N GLY A 154 8.09 5.65 9.27
CA GLY A 154 8.94 6.68 9.89
C GLY A 154 8.36 7.29 11.18
N SER A 155 7.04 7.24 11.36
CA SER A 155 6.35 7.49 12.62
C SER A 155 5.06 6.65 12.66
N ALA A 156 4.36 6.65 13.79
CA ALA A 156 3.09 5.94 13.93
C ALA A 156 1.92 6.75 13.35
N TYR A 157 1.17 6.15 12.43
CA TYR A 157 -0.05 6.69 11.84
C TYR A 157 -1.25 5.84 12.26
N SER A 158 -2.31 6.47 12.74
CA SER A 158 -3.62 5.81 12.84
C SER A 158 -4.19 5.64 11.44
N VAL A 159 -4.57 4.42 11.11
CA VAL A 159 -5.23 4.09 9.84
C VAL A 159 -6.60 3.49 10.12
N ARG A 160 -7.60 3.92 9.37
CA ARG A 160 -8.97 3.39 9.43
C ARG A 160 -9.52 3.27 8.02
N MET A 161 -10.15 2.15 7.72
CA MET A 161 -10.73 1.87 6.40
C MET A 161 -12.25 1.75 6.53
N GLU A 162 -12.96 2.35 5.58
CA GLU A 162 -14.41 2.23 5.46
C GLU A 162 -14.77 1.75 4.06
N TYR A 163 -15.52 0.65 3.99
CA TYR A 163 -16.13 0.21 2.74
C TYR A 163 -17.37 1.05 2.47
N THR A 164 -17.42 1.70 1.32
CA THR A 164 -18.47 2.65 0.94
C THR A 164 -19.40 2.09 -0.13
N GLY A 165 -19.19 0.83 -0.54
CA GLY A 165 -20.03 0.12 -1.50
C GLY A 165 -19.31 -0.19 -2.81
N ALA A 166 -20.03 -0.86 -3.70
CA ALA A 166 -19.54 -1.09 -5.05
C ALA A 166 -19.70 0.18 -5.90
N MET A 167 -18.69 0.52 -6.69
CA MET A 167 -18.71 1.68 -7.58
C MET A 167 -18.14 1.30 -8.95
N THR A 168 -18.79 1.78 -10.02
CA THR A 168 -18.26 1.67 -11.38
C THR A 168 -17.34 2.85 -11.65
N VAL A 169 -16.07 2.58 -11.96
CA VAL A 169 -15.08 3.59 -12.35
C VAL A 169 -14.43 3.23 -13.68
N PRO A 170 -14.01 4.21 -14.49
CA PRO A 170 -13.18 3.93 -15.65
C PRO A 170 -11.78 3.49 -15.19
N VAL A 171 -11.29 2.38 -15.73
CA VAL A 171 -9.92 1.89 -15.59
C VAL A 171 -9.46 1.45 -16.97
N ALA A 172 -8.38 2.02 -17.48
CA ALA A 172 -7.91 1.86 -18.86
C ALA A 172 -9.06 2.03 -19.88
N ASP A 173 -9.80 3.13 -19.73
CA ASP A 173 -10.98 3.51 -20.53
C ASP A 173 -12.14 2.49 -20.53
N LYS A 174 -12.11 1.51 -19.62
CA LYS A 174 -13.15 0.48 -19.49
C LYS A 174 -13.94 0.68 -18.20
N PRO A 175 -15.28 0.79 -18.27
CA PRO A 175 -16.13 0.77 -17.09
C PRO A 175 -15.92 -0.52 -16.30
N THR A 176 -15.45 -0.41 -15.07
CA THR A 176 -15.12 -1.54 -14.21
C THR A 176 -15.83 -1.38 -12.86
N VAL A 177 -16.57 -2.41 -12.43
CA VAL A 177 -17.18 -2.45 -11.09
C VAL A 177 -16.10 -2.78 -10.08
N THR A 178 -15.96 -1.93 -9.07
CA THR A 178 -14.93 -1.99 -8.03
C THR A 178 -15.55 -1.94 -6.64
N ASP A 179 -14.84 -2.44 -5.65
CA ASP A 179 -15.13 -2.19 -4.24
C ASP A 179 -14.47 -0.86 -3.83
N HIS A 180 -15.28 0.15 -3.50
CA HIS A 180 -14.80 1.47 -3.08
C HIS A 180 -14.52 1.47 -1.58
N VAL A 181 -13.33 1.94 -1.22
CA VAL A 181 -12.87 2.03 0.16
C VAL A 181 -12.26 3.39 0.42
N LEU A 182 -12.71 4.04 1.48
CA LEU A 182 -12.13 5.27 1.99
C LEU A 182 -11.14 4.94 3.11
N VAL A 183 -9.91 5.43 2.98
CA VAL A 183 -8.83 5.20 3.95
C VAL A 183 -8.47 6.52 4.60
N TYR A 184 -8.64 6.59 5.92
CA TYR A 184 -8.30 7.74 6.74
C TYR A 184 -6.94 7.52 7.38
N LEU A 185 -6.05 8.52 7.25
CA LEU A 185 -4.68 8.49 7.73
C LEU A 185 -4.43 9.69 8.63
N LYS A 186 -4.02 9.42 9.87
CA LYS A 186 -3.69 10.47 10.85
C LYS A 186 -2.38 10.17 11.58
N GLY A 187 -1.41 11.07 11.47
CA GLY A 187 -0.13 10.99 12.16
C GLY A 187 0.43 12.38 12.48
N PRO A 188 1.68 12.47 12.97
CA PRO A 188 2.26 13.72 13.47
C PRO A 188 2.34 14.86 12.44
N LYS A 189 2.41 14.52 11.15
CA LYS A 189 2.56 15.49 10.04
C LYS A 189 1.54 15.31 8.93
N ALA A 190 0.50 14.51 9.15
CA ALA A 190 -0.49 14.25 8.12
C ALA A 190 -1.86 13.93 8.72
N ASP A 191 -2.90 14.52 8.14
CA ASP A 191 -4.30 14.21 8.42
C ASP A 191 -5.05 14.32 7.09
N PHE A 192 -5.25 13.19 6.42
CA PHE A 192 -5.89 13.15 5.10
C PHE A 192 -6.55 11.80 4.86
N ASN A 193 -7.44 11.76 3.88
CA ASN A 193 -8.05 10.54 3.39
C ASN A 193 -7.65 10.27 1.95
N ILE A 194 -7.65 9.01 1.56
CA ILE A 194 -7.49 8.55 0.17
C ILE A 194 -8.62 7.60 -0.19
N GLU A 195 -8.97 7.54 -1.46
CA GLU A 195 -9.92 6.56 -1.97
C GLU A 195 -9.16 5.45 -2.68
N ILE A 196 -9.56 4.20 -2.48
CA ILE A 196 -9.03 3.05 -3.19
C ILE A 196 -10.19 2.29 -3.80
N PHE A 197 -10.07 1.96 -5.09
CA PHE A 197 -11.01 1.18 -5.86
C PHE A 197 -10.39 -0.17 -6.14
N PHE A 198 -10.82 -1.18 -5.40
CA PHE A 198 -10.31 -2.54 -5.54
C PHE A 198 -11.08 -3.31 -6.60
N ALA A 199 -10.38 -4.12 -7.38
CA ALA A 199 -10.99 -5.15 -8.21
C ALA A 199 -11.78 -6.11 -7.31
N ARG A 200 -12.88 -6.65 -7.85
CA ARG A 200 -13.66 -7.69 -7.18
C ARG A 200 -13.11 -9.11 -7.42
N ASP A 201 -11.82 -9.22 -7.73
CA ASP A 201 -11.08 -10.48 -7.82
C ASP A 201 -10.68 -11.00 -6.43
N ALA A 202 -10.21 -12.25 -6.36
CA ALA A 202 -9.82 -12.87 -5.09
C ALA A 202 -8.65 -12.15 -4.38
N ALA A 203 -7.80 -11.47 -5.15
CA ALA A 203 -6.61 -10.74 -4.68
C ALA A 203 -6.92 -9.32 -4.18
N ARG A 204 -8.14 -8.81 -4.45
CA ARG A 204 -8.54 -7.41 -4.27
C ARG A 204 -7.46 -6.48 -4.80
N THR A 205 -7.11 -6.63 -6.07
CA THR A 205 -6.06 -5.82 -6.70
C THR A 205 -6.50 -4.34 -6.74
N PRO A 206 -5.69 -3.39 -6.24
CA PRO A 206 -6.01 -1.97 -6.37
C PRO A 206 -5.99 -1.57 -7.85
N LEU A 207 -7.11 -1.07 -8.38
CA LEU A 207 -7.19 -0.64 -9.78
C LEU A 207 -6.98 0.85 -9.94
N LEU A 208 -7.50 1.62 -8.99
CA LEU A 208 -7.41 3.07 -8.96
C LEU A 208 -7.27 3.53 -7.52
N ILE A 209 -6.34 4.45 -7.28
CA ILE A 209 -6.16 5.11 -6.00
C ILE A 209 -6.29 6.62 -6.26
N ARG A 210 -7.09 7.33 -5.46
CA ARG A 210 -7.23 8.79 -5.53
C ARG A 210 -6.74 9.43 -4.25
N VAL A 211 -5.87 10.41 -4.40
CA VAL A 211 -5.28 11.17 -3.30
C VAL A 211 -5.70 12.63 -3.43
N PRO A 212 -6.69 13.10 -2.65
CA PRO A 212 -7.06 14.50 -2.63
C PRO A 212 -5.94 15.33 -1.98
N LEU A 213 -5.39 16.28 -2.73
CA LEU A 213 -4.45 17.28 -2.25
C LEU A 213 -5.06 18.68 -2.44
N SER A 214 -4.47 19.69 -1.79
CA SER A 214 -4.96 21.07 -1.85
C SER A 214 -5.01 21.66 -3.27
N MET A 215 -4.15 21.17 -4.17
CA MET A 215 -4.06 21.57 -5.58
C MET A 215 -4.90 20.72 -6.54
N GLY A 216 -5.57 19.68 -6.05
CA GLY A 216 -6.38 18.76 -6.85
C GLY A 216 -6.22 17.30 -6.43
N THR A 217 -7.02 16.43 -7.03
CA THR A 217 -6.98 14.98 -6.75
C THR A 217 -6.07 14.26 -7.73
N PHE A 218 -4.96 13.74 -7.23
CA PHE A 218 -4.06 12.90 -8.00
C PHE A 218 -4.63 11.48 -8.05
N SER A 219 -4.32 10.76 -9.13
CA SER A 219 -4.70 9.36 -9.24
C SER A 219 -3.52 8.48 -9.58
N MET A 220 -3.54 7.25 -9.06
CA MET A 220 -2.68 6.16 -9.50
C MET A 220 -3.58 5.09 -10.10
N GLU A 221 -3.45 4.84 -11.40
CA GLU A 221 -4.27 3.90 -12.15
C GLU A 221 -3.43 2.72 -12.62
N LEU A 222 -3.91 1.50 -12.40
CA LEU A 222 -3.20 0.28 -12.76
C LEU A 222 -3.01 0.18 -14.28
N VAL A 223 -1.76 0.02 -14.71
CA VAL A 223 -1.38 -0.23 -16.10
C VAL A 223 -1.45 -1.73 -16.36
N ARG A 224 -2.27 -2.13 -17.33
CA ARG A 224 -2.43 -3.52 -17.78
C ARG A 224 -1.87 -3.70 -19.18
#